data_AF-B2ZGH1-F1
#
_entry.id   AF-B2ZGH1-F1
#
_cell.length_a   1.000
_cell.length_b   1.000
_cell.length_c   1.000
_cell.angle_alpha   90.00
_cell.angle_beta   90.00
_cell.angle_gamma   90.00
#
_symmetry.space_group_name_H-M   'P 1'
#
loop_
_entity.id
_entity.type
_entity.pdbx_description
1 polymer ?
#
loop_
_entity_poly.entity_id
_entity_poly.type
_entity_poly.pdbx_seq_one_letter_code
_entity_poly.pdbx_strand_id
1 'polypeptide(L)'
;VEFQTAHGQMIDLITTLVGEKDLSKYSLSLHCRIVQYKTAYYSFYLPVACALLMSGENLDNHVDVKNVLVEMGTYFQVQDDYLDCFGDPEVIGKIGTDIEDFKCSWLVVKALELCNEEQKKTLYENYGKGDPACVAKIKELYNTLKLQDTYLEYESKSYEKITKSIEAQPSKEVQAVLKSFLAKIYKRQK
;
A
#
# COMPACT_ATOMS: atom_id res chain seq x y z
N VAL A 1 5.42 16.40 7.96
CA VAL A 1 4.88 15.02 7.78
C VAL A 1 3.97 14.59 8.91
N GLU A 2 4.14 15.06 10.15
CA GLU A 2 3.28 14.72 11.29
C GLU A 2 1.78 14.95 11.03
N PHE A 3 1.40 16.15 10.56
CA PHE A 3 -0.01 16.44 10.20
C PHE A 3 -0.55 15.50 9.11
N GLN A 4 0.27 15.16 8.10
CA GLN A 4 -0.13 14.25 7.02
C GLN A 4 -0.34 12.83 7.55
N THR A 5 0.55 12.34 8.41
CA THR A 5 0.42 11.03 9.04
C THR A 5 -0.80 10.96 9.96
N ALA A 6 -1.03 11.99 10.78
CA ALA A 6 -2.22 12.08 11.62
C ALA A 6 -3.51 12.12 10.78
N HIS A 7 -3.51 12.86 9.67
CA HIS A 7 -4.64 12.90 8.73
C HIS A 7 -4.88 11.53 8.07
N GLY A 8 -3.83 10.84 7.64
CA GLY A 8 -3.93 9.49 7.08
C GLY A 8 -4.47 8.49 8.09
N GLN A 9 -3.97 8.52 9.32
CA GLN A 9 -4.47 7.68 10.42
C GLN A 9 -5.92 8.01 10.77
N MET A 10 -6.30 9.28 10.76
CA MET A 10 -7.70 9.69 10.97
C MET A 10 -8.60 9.08 9.89
N ILE A 11 -8.24 9.20 8.60
CA ILE A 11 -9.03 8.62 7.51
C ILE A 11 -9.13 7.09 7.66
N ASP A 12 -8.05 6.42 8.02
CA ASP A 12 -8.03 4.97 8.24
C ASP A 12 -9.01 4.56 9.36
N LEU A 13 -8.96 5.25 10.51
CA LEU A 13 -9.82 4.97 11.65
C LEU A 13 -11.29 5.27 11.36
N ILE A 14 -11.62 6.40 10.73
CA ILE A 14 -13.03 6.70 10.41
C ILE A 14 -13.59 5.73 9.36
N THR A 15 -12.75 5.27 8.44
CA THR A 15 -13.14 4.32 7.38
C THR A 15 -13.43 2.93 7.95
N THR A 16 -12.68 2.52 8.96
CA THR A 16 -12.72 1.16 9.53
C THR A 16 -13.60 1.03 10.77
N LEU A 17 -13.72 2.09 11.58
CA LEU A 17 -14.36 2.03 12.91
C LEU A 17 -15.65 2.84 13.05
N VAL A 18 -15.89 3.85 12.21
CA VAL A 18 -17.04 4.75 12.38
C VAL A 18 -18.26 4.27 11.59
N GLY A 19 -19.36 4.05 12.30
CA GLY A 19 -20.63 3.60 11.75
C GLY A 19 -20.64 2.10 11.46
N GLU A 20 -21.57 1.66 10.61
CA GLU A 20 -21.68 0.26 10.24
C GLU A 20 -20.49 -0.19 9.37
N LYS A 21 -20.01 -1.41 9.64
CA LYS A 21 -19.02 -2.11 8.81
C LYS A 21 -19.63 -2.38 7.44
N ASP A 22 -19.27 -1.55 6.46
CA ASP A 22 -19.79 -1.61 5.10
C ASP A 22 -18.65 -1.52 4.09
N LEU A 23 -18.41 -2.63 3.40
CA LEU A 23 -17.39 -2.74 2.34
C LEU A 23 -17.69 -1.85 1.13
N SER A 24 -18.93 -1.38 0.94
CA SER A 24 -19.26 -0.49 -0.17
C SER A 24 -18.55 0.86 -0.10
N LYS A 25 -18.10 1.24 1.10
CA LYS A 25 -17.29 2.45 1.34
C LYS A 25 -15.86 2.29 0.83
N TYR A 26 -15.39 1.06 0.61
CA TYR A 26 -14.01 0.79 0.27
C TYR A 26 -13.80 0.94 -1.23
N SER A 27 -12.73 1.62 -1.59
CA SER A 27 -12.38 1.89 -2.98
C SER A 27 -10.88 2.06 -3.11
N LEU A 28 -10.35 1.83 -4.32
CA LEU A 28 -8.93 2.02 -4.58
C LEU A 28 -8.49 3.47 -4.33
N SER A 29 -9.33 4.46 -4.60
CA SER A 29 -9.02 5.87 -4.33
C SER A 29 -8.90 6.16 -2.82
N LEU A 30 -9.76 5.54 -2.00
CA LEU A 30 -9.70 5.66 -0.54
C LEU A 30 -8.45 4.97 0.01
N HIS A 31 -8.16 3.74 -0.45
CA HIS A 31 -6.92 3.03 -0.12
C HIS A 31 -5.68 3.88 -0.43
N CYS A 32 -5.56 4.35 -1.68
CA CYS A 32 -4.44 5.20 -2.11
C CYS A 32 -4.30 6.44 -1.21
N ARG A 33 -5.41 7.08 -0.83
CA ARG A 33 -5.38 8.25 0.06
C ARG A 33 -4.91 7.88 1.46
N ILE A 34 -5.42 6.80 2.07
CA ILE A 34 -4.97 6.32 3.38
C ILE A 34 -3.46 6.08 3.33
N VAL A 35 -2.99 5.27 2.38
CA VAL A 35 -1.59 4.89 2.25
C VAL A 35 -0.67 6.08 2.03
N GLN A 36 -1.02 6.97 1.11
CA GLN A 36 -0.22 8.15 0.78
C GLN A 36 0.03 9.01 2.02
N TYR A 37 -1.03 9.28 2.80
CA TYR A 37 -0.93 10.17 3.96
C TYR A 37 -0.38 9.47 5.19
N LYS A 38 -0.85 8.24 5.47
CA LYS A 38 -0.49 7.47 6.66
C LYS A 38 0.96 7.00 6.59
N THR A 39 1.43 6.52 5.45
CA THR A 39 2.73 5.82 5.34
C THR A 39 3.74 6.57 4.48
N ALA A 40 3.38 6.96 3.25
CA ALA A 40 4.36 7.37 2.25
C ALA A 40 5.17 8.62 2.64
N TYR A 41 4.52 9.64 3.22
CA TYR A 41 5.21 10.89 3.58
C TYR A 41 6.28 10.70 4.65
N TYR A 42 5.98 10.01 5.75
CA TYR A 42 6.93 9.89 6.85
C TYR A 42 7.99 8.80 6.58
N SER A 43 7.62 7.75 5.84
CA SER A 43 8.50 6.59 5.61
C SER A 43 9.49 6.82 4.46
N PHE A 44 9.07 7.51 3.40
CA PHE A 44 9.86 7.67 2.17
C PHE A 44 10.28 9.11 1.94
N TYR A 45 9.34 10.06 1.99
CA TYR A 45 9.66 11.46 1.69
C TYR A 45 10.49 12.13 2.80
N LEU A 46 10.10 12.00 4.07
CA LEU A 46 10.76 12.69 5.19
C LEU A 46 12.28 12.40 5.25
N PRO A 47 12.76 11.15 5.19
CA PRO A 47 14.19 10.88 5.28
C PRO A 47 15.02 11.59 4.20
N VAL A 48 14.51 11.62 2.96
CA VAL A 48 15.19 12.29 1.84
C VAL A 48 15.07 13.82 1.96
N ALA A 49 13.91 14.33 2.38
CA ALA A 49 13.73 15.76 2.61
C ALA A 49 14.69 16.29 3.70
N CYS A 50 14.90 15.54 4.78
CA CYS A 50 15.90 15.87 5.79
C CYS A 50 17.32 15.91 5.19
N ALA A 51 17.70 14.92 4.37
CA ALA A 51 19.01 14.90 3.73
C ALA A 51 19.22 16.08 2.75
N LEU A 52 18.19 16.43 1.96
CA LEU A 52 18.21 17.58 1.07
C LEU A 52 18.42 18.88 1.87
N LEU A 53 17.63 19.10 2.91
CA LEU A 53 17.76 20.28 3.77
C LEU A 53 19.14 20.37 4.44
N MET A 54 19.66 19.26 4.95
CA MET A 54 21.01 19.20 5.54
C MET A 54 22.11 19.48 4.51
N SER A 55 21.84 19.26 3.22
CA SER A 55 22.75 19.56 2.12
C SER A 55 22.60 20.99 1.58
N GLY A 56 21.73 21.81 2.18
CA GLY A 56 21.49 23.20 1.75
C GLY A 56 20.49 23.36 0.60
N GLU A 57 19.77 22.30 0.23
CA GLU A 57 18.79 22.33 -0.85
C GLU A 57 17.47 22.99 -0.43
N ASN A 58 16.78 23.63 -1.39
CA ASN A 58 15.42 24.13 -1.20
C ASN A 58 14.39 23.09 -1.67
N LEU A 59 13.57 22.57 -0.76
CA LEU A 59 12.56 21.55 -1.04
C LEU A 59 11.53 21.96 -2.11
N ASP A 60 11.28 23.26 -2.31
CA ASP A 60 10.37 23.74 -3.36
C ASP A 60 10.88 23.38 -4.76
N ASN A 61 12.19 23.18 -4.93
CA ASN A 61 12.81 22.72 -6.18
C ASN A 61 12.77 21.19 -6.34
N HIS A 62 12.33 20.44 -5.32
CA HIS A 62 12.37 18.97 -5.27
C HIS A 62 10.98 18.34 -5.19
N VAL A 63 9.96 19.00 -5.76
CA VAL A 63 8.58 18.48 -5.80
C VAL A 63 8.49 17.15 -6.55
N ASP A 64 9.26 16.97 -7.63
CA ASP A 64 9.28 15.71 -8.37
C ASP A 64 9.88 14.57 -7.56
N VAL A 65 10.93 14.84 -6.77
CA VAL A 65 11.53 13.88 -5.82
C VAL A 65 10.48 13.43 -4.80
N LYS A 66 9.73 14.37 -4.22
CA LYS A 66 8.60 14.07 -3.33
C LYS A 66 7.58 13.17 -4.01
N ASN A 67 7.19 13.48 -5.26
CA ASN A 67 6.19 12.70 -5.99
C ASN A 67 6.65 11.25 -6.21
N VAL A 68 7.92 11.05 -6.59
CA VAL A 68 8.50 9.71 -6.75
C VAL A 68 8.53 8.95 -5.42
N LEU A 69 8.95 9.59 -4.32
CA LEU A 69 8.99 8.96 -3.00
C LEU A 69 7.61 8.62 -2.46
N VAL A 70 6.60 9.46 -2.73
CA VAL A 70 5.21 9.15 -2.38
C VAL A 70 4.70 7.95 -3.18
N GLU A 71 5.00 7.87 -4.47
CA GLU A 71 4.65 6.71 -5.30
C GLU A 71 5.33 5.42 -4.80
N MET A 72 6.63 5.49 -4.43
CA MET A 72 7.34 4.37 -3.82
C MET A 72 6.68 3.93 -2.51
N GLY A 73 6.26 4.88 -1.66
CA GLY A 73 5.57 4.57 -0.42
C GLY A 73 4.20 3.93 -0.63
N THR A 74 3.49 4.34 -1.69
CA THR A 74 2.24 3.67 -2.09
C THR A 74 2.49 2.24 -2.54
N TYR A 75 3.48 2.01 -3.41
CA TYR A 75 3.90 0.67 -3.81
C TYR A 75 4.26 -0.18 -2.59
N PHE A 76 5.09 0.33 -1.68
CA PHE A 76 5.53 -0.37 -0.48
C PHE A 76 4.38 -0.88 0.40
N GLN A 77 3.33 -0.07 0.57
CA GLN A 77 2.17 -0.45 1.37
C GLN A 77 1.27 -1.45 0.64
N VAL A 78 1.19 -1.41 -0.70
CA VAL A 78 0.54 -2.49 -1.46
C VAL A 78 1.29 -3.81 -1.29
N GLN A 79 2.63 -3.79 -1.25
CA GLN A 79 3.40 -4.98 -0.91
C GLN A 79 3.10 -5.46 0.51
N ASP A 80 2.93 -4.54 1.47
CA ASP A 80 2.62 -4.87 2.86
C ASP A 80 1.27 -5.57 2.97
N ASP A 81 0.24 -5.00 2.32
CA ASP A 81 -1.11 -5.57 2.24
C ASP A 81 -1.13 -6.94 1.54
N TYR A 82 -0.31 -7.12 0.50
CA TYR A 82 -0.15 -8.41 -0.18
C TYR A 82 0.51 -9.45 0.73
N LEU A 83 1.62 -9.08 1.37
CA LEU A 83 2.40 -9.95 2.24
C LEU A 83 1.61 -10.34 3.50
N ASP A 84 0.77 -9.45 4.04
CA ASP A 84 -0.08 -9.75 5.20
C ASP A 84 -1.01 -10.96 4.92
N CYS A 85 -1.53 -11.08 3.70
CA CYS A 85 -2.41 -12.20 3.33
C CYS A 85 -1.68 -13.43 2.78
N PHE A 86 -0.70 -13.21 1.89
CA PHE A 86 -0.07 -14.25 1.06
C PHE A 86 1.37 -14.58 1.41
N GLY A 87 2.03 -13.77 2.22
CA GLY A 87 3.41 -14.04 2.59
C GLY A 87 3.51 -15.12 3.67
N ASP A 88 4.67 -15.74 3.72
CA ASP A 88 4.96 -16.81 4.68
C ASP A 88 5.14 -16.23 6.09
N PRO A 89 4.33 -16.64 7.09
CA PRO A 89 4.46 -16.15 8.46
C PRO A 89 5.85 -16.37 9.07
N GLU A 90 6.59 -17.41 8.66
CA GLU A 90 7.96 -17.66 9.13
C GLU A 90 8.96 -16.63 8.60
N VAL A 91 8.71 -16.10 7.40
CA VAL A 91 9.56 -15.08 6.76
C VAL A 91 9.21 -13.67 7.23
N ILE A 92 7.91 -13.38 7.34
CA ILE A 92 7.39 -12.07 7.77
C ILE A 92 7.58 -11.89 9.29
N GLY A 93 7.50 -12.98 10.06
CA GLY A 93 7.60 -12.96 11.52
C GLY A 93 6.30 -12.58 12.24
N LYS A 94 5.18 -12.50 11.51
CA LYS A 94 3.82 -12.32 12.05
C LYS A 94 2.80 -13.07 11.19
N ILE A 95 1.67 -13.39 11.80
CA ILE A 95 0.45 -13.79 11.09
C ILE A 95 -0.28 -12.50 10.73
N GLY A 96 -0.63 -12.31 9.46
CA GLY A 96 -1.39 -11.15 9.02
C GLY A 96 -2.85 -11.20 9.48
N THR A 97 -3.41 -10.04 9.75
CA THR A 97 -4.74 -9.84 10.37
C THR A 97 -5.61 -8.86 9.60
N ASP A 98 -5.19 -8.37 8.43
CA ASP A 98 -5.88 -7.33 7.67
C ASP A 98 -7.36 -7.70 7.38
N ILE A 99 -7.66 -8.99 7.17
CA ILE A 99 -9.00 -9.49 6.89
C ILE A 99 -9.87 -9.41 8.15
N GLU A 100 -9.39 -9.93 9.27
CA GLU A 100 -10.07 -9.96 10.57
C GLU A 100 -10.31 -8.55 11.11
N ASP A 101 -9.33 -7.68 10.94
CA ASP A 101 -9.35 -6.28 11.40
C ASP A 101 -10.24 -5.39 10.53
N PHE A 102 -10.86 -5.95 9.47
CA PHE A 102 -11.70 -5.21 8.53
C PHE A 102 -10.92 -4.04 7.92
N LYS A 103 -9.64 -4.22 7.60
CA LYS A 103 -8.80 -3.16 7.07
C LYS A 103 -9.17 -2.84 5.62
N CYS A 104 -9.09 -1.57 5.25
CA CYS A 104 -9.15 -1.15 3.84
C CYS A 104 -7.82 -1.47 3.16
N SER A 105 -7.54 -2.76 2.94
CA SER A 105 -6.34 -3.31 2.30
C SER A 105 -6.46 -3.27 0.77
N TRP A 106 -5.33 -3.22 0.06
CA TRP A 106 -5.30 -3.27 -1.40
C TRP A 106 -6.01 -4.52 -1.96
N LEU A 107 -5.89 -5.65 -1.29
CA LEU A 107 -6.50 -6.91 -1.73
C LEU A 107 -8.03 -6.86 -1.73
N VAL A 108 -8.65 -6.29 -0.70
CA VAL A 108 -10.11 -6.21 -0.63
C VAL A 108 -10.69 -5.24 -1.65
N VAL A 109 -10.03 -4.10 -1.88
CA VAL A 109 -10.50 -3.14 -2.91
C VAL A 109 -10.35 -3.72 -4.32
N LYS A 110 -9.30 -4.53 -4.58
CA LYS A 110 -9.15 -5.24 -5.85
C LYS A 110 -10.14 -6.38 -6.01
N ALA A 111 -10.42 -7.12 -4.94
CA ALA A 111 -11.48 -8.13 -4.96
C ALA A 111 -12.83 -7.49 -5.28
N LEU A 112 -13.18 -6.36 -4.64
CA LEU A 112 -14.42 -5.63 -4.91
C LEU A 112 -14.57 -5.19 -6.37
N GLU A 113 -13.46 -4.84 -7.05
CA GLU A 113 -13.45 -4.47 -8.47
C GLU A 113 -13.66 -5.68 -9.41
N LEU A 114 -13.27 -6.88 -8.98
CA LEU A 114 -13.22 -8.09 -9.83
C LEU A 114 -14.33 -9.11 -9.55
N CYS A 115 -14.94 -9.06 -8.36
CA CYS A 115 -15.99 -9.98 -7.95
C CYS A 115 -17.23 -9.89 -8.84
N ASN A 116 -17.83 -11.04 -9.14
CA ASN A 116 -19.24 -11.12 -9.51
C ASN A 116 -20.16 -10.98 -8.27
N GLU A 117 -21.48 -10.98 -8.45
CA GLU A 117 -22.43 -10.78 -7.35
C GLU A 117 -22.37 -11.86 -6.25
N GLU A 118 -22.14 -13.12 -6.59
CA GLU A 118 -22.04 -14.22 -5.61
C GLU A 118 -20.73 -14.13 -4.80
N GLN A 119 -19.64 -13.83 -5.48
CA GLN A 119 -18.33 -13.59 -4.86
C GLN A 119 -18.37 -12.35 -3.96
N LYS A 120 -19.06 -11.30 -4.41
CA LYS A 120 -19.27 -10.09 -3.61
C LYS A 120 -20.06 -10.40 -2.36
N LYS A 121 -21.14 -11.18 -2.43
CA LYS A 121 -21.88 -11.65 -1.25
C LYS A 121 -20.97 -12.41 -0.28
N THR A 122 -20.13 -13.31 -0.79
CA THR A 122 -19.14 -14.04 0.03
C THR A 122 -18.18 -13.08 0.72
N LEU A 123 -17.68 -12.06 0.02
CA LEU A 123 -16.79 -11.05 0.60
C LEU A 123 -17.48 -10.29 1.75
N TYR A 124 -18.70 -9.80 1.54
CA TYR A 124 -19.47 -9.06 2.55
C TYR A 124 -19.84 -9.92 3.77
N GLU A 125 -20.11 -11.20 3.57
CA GLU A 125 -20.49 -12.10 4.65
C GLU A 125 -19.29 -12.55 5.51
N ASN A 126 -18.05 -12.47 5.02
CA ASN A 126 -16.90 -13.09 5.69
C ASN A 126 -15.78 -12.10 6.08
N TYR A 127 -15.66 -10.94 5.42
CA TYR A 127 -14.60 -9.97 5.73
C TYR A 127 -14.83 -9.28 7.08
N GLY A 128 -13.78 -9.06 7.89
CA GLY A 128 -13.88 -8.44 9.22
C GLY A 128 -14.40 -9.34 10.33
N LYS A 129 -14.41 -10.66 10.10
CA LYS A 129 -14.79 -11.68 11.08
C LYS A 129 -13.53 -12.41 11.54
N GLY A 130 -13.33 -12.47 12.86
CA GLY A 130 -12.21 -13.20 13.46
C GLY A 130 -12.35 -14.73 13.45
N ASP A 131 -13.42 -15.28 12.86
CA ASP A 131 -13.57 -16.72 12.66
C ASP A 131 -12.60 -17.20 11.56
N PRO A 132 -11.67 -18.13 11.86
CA PRO A 132 -10.74 -18.67 10.87
C PRO A 132 -11.42 -19.24 9.61
N ALA A 133 -12.64 -19.78 9.71
CA ALA A 133 -13.37 -20.28 8.56
C ALA A 133 -13.83 -19.15 7.63
N CYS A 134 -14.17 -17.98 8.17
CA CYS A 134 -14.47 -16.79 7.38
C CYS A 134 -13.21 -16.27 6.69
N VAL A 135 -12.08 -16.18 7.40
CA VAL A 135 -10.79 -15.76 6.83
C VAL A 135 -10.37 -16.69 5.69
N ALA A 136 -10.50 -18.01 5.87
CA ALA A 136 -10.20 -19.00 4.84
C ALA A 136 -11.02 -18.79 3.56
N LYS A 137 -12.33 -18.52 3.68
CA LYS A 137 -13.20 -18.20 2.53
C LYS A 137 -12.74 -16.95 1.79
N ILE A 138 -12.30 -15.91 2.50
CA ILE A 138 -11.77 -14.69 1.87
C ILE A 138 -10.46 -15.00 1.12
N LYS A 139 -9.55 -15.75 1.73
CA LYS A 139 -8.30 -16.16 1.07
C LYS A 139 -8.55 -17.05 -0.16
N GLU A 140 -9.50 -17.97 -0.09
CA GLU A 140 -9.94 -18.79 -1.23
C GLU A 140 -10.54 -17.94 -2.35
N LEU A 141 -11.36 -16.95 -2.00
CA LEU A 141 -11.90 -15.99 -2.95
C LEU A 141 -10.77 -15.21 -3.64
N TYR A 142 -9.78 -14.72 -2.90
CA TYR A 142 -8.63 -14.02 -3.49
C TYR A 142 -7.81 -14.91 -4.44
N ASN A 143 -7.65 -16.19 -4.11
CA ASN A 143 -7.02 -17.16 -5.02
C ASN A 143 -7.87 -17.38 -6.28
N THR A 144 -9.19 -17.49 -6.16
CA THR A 144 -10.12 -17.66 -7.28
C THR A 144 -10.08 -16.46 -8.24
N LEU A 145 -9.95 -15.25 -7.68
CA LEU A 145 -9.79 -14.01 -8.44
C LEU A 145 -8.36 -13.79 -8.97
N LYS A 146 -7.43 -14.69 -8.65
CA LYS A 146 -6.01 -14.62 -9.06
C LYS A 146 -5.36 -13.29 -8.65
N LEU A 147 -5.58 -12.87 -7.39
CA LEU A 147 -5.03 -11.60 -6.92
C LEU A 147 -3.50 -11.62 -6.83
N GLN A 148 -2.85 -12.77 -6.69
CA GLN A 148 -1.38 -12.86 -6.82
C GLN A 148 -0.91 -12.43 -8.22
N ASP A 149 -1.57 -12.87 -9.30
CA ASP A 149 -1.23 -12.46 -10.67
C ASP A 149 -1.45 -10.95 -10.85
N THR A 150 -2.56 -10.44 -10.31
CA THR A 150 -2.89 -9.00 -10.33
C THR A 150 -1.82 -8.18 -9.59
N TYR A 151 -1.34 -8.67 -8.45
CA TYR A 151 -0.25 -8.05 -7.70
C TYR A 151 1.07 -8.07 -8.48
N LEU A 152 1.44 -9.20 -9.09
CA LEU A 152 2.67 -9.31 -9.88
C LEU A 152 2.67 -8.34 -11.07
N GLU A 153 1.52 -8.18 -11.73
CA GLU A 153 1.36 -7.19 -12.80
C GLU A 153 1.49 -5.75 -12.25
N TYR A 154 0.83 -5.45 -11.13
CA TYR A 154 0.94 -4.15 -10.46
C TYR A 154 2.38 -3.84 -10.04
N GLU A 155 3.09 -4.80 -9.45
CA GLU A 155 4.48 -4.67 -9.02
C GLU A 155 5.40 -4.36 -10.20
N SER A 156 5.27 -5.11 -11.31
CA SER A 156 6.07 -4.86 -12.52
C SER A 156 5.82 -3.46 -13.09
N LYS A 157 4.54 -3.07 -13.24
CA LYS A 157 4.17 -1.74 -13.76
C LYS A 157 4.63 -0.61 -12.85
N SER A 158 4.51 -0.79 -11.53
CA SER A 158 4.95 0.21 -10.55
C SER A 158 6.46 0.37 -10.57
N TYR A 159 7.21 -0.74 -10.62
CA TYR A 159 8.67 -0.71 -10.74
C TYR A 159 9.13 0.01 -12.01
N GLU A 160 8.51 -0.29 -13.17
CA GLU A 160 8.82 0.40 -14.42
C GLU A 160 8.51 1.90 -14.37
N LYS A 161 7.33 2.27 -13.85
CA LYS A 161 6.91 3.66 -13.71
C LYS A 161 7.87 4.44 -12.79
N ILE A 162 8.16 3.90 -11.61
CA ILE A 162 9.06 4.52 -10.65
C ILE A 162 10.46 4.64 -11.24
N THR A 163 10.98 3.59 -11.88
CA THR A 163 12.31 3.61 -12.52
C THR A 163 12.40 4.71 -13.57
N LYS A 164 11.40 4.83 -14.46
CA LYS A 164 11.33 5.90 -15.45
C LYS A 164 11.31 7.30 -14.81
N SER A 165 10.54 7.48 -13.74
CA SER A 165 10.49 8.76 -13.01
C SER A 165 11.80 9.10 -12.29
N ILE A 166 12.55 8.08 -11.82
CA ILE A 166 13.89 8.28 -11.28
C ILE A 166 14.84 8.70 -12.39
N GLU A 167 14.85 8.00 -13.52
CA GLU A 167 15.77 8.29 -14.63
C GLU A 167 15.56 9.68 -15.24
N ALA A 168 14.33 10.20 -15.17
CA ALA A 168 13.98 11.55 -15.57
C ALA A 168 14.50 12.66 -14.62
N GLN A 169 14.99 12.33 -13.42
CA GLN A 169 15.55 13.33 -12.50
C GLN A 169 16.86 13.90 -13.05
N PRO A 170 17.08 15.23 -13.00
CA PRO A 170 18.27 15.85 -13.58
C PRO A 170 19.55 15.55 -12.78
N SER A 171 19.49 15.47 -11.45
CA SER A 171 20.65 15.18 -10.58
C SER A 171 20.94 13.69 -10.50
N LYS A 172 22.20 13.31 -10.75
CA LYS A 172 22.65 11.91 -10.65
C LYS A 172 22.72 11.43 -9.20
N GLU A 173 22.99 12.33 -8.27
CA GLU A 173 23.00 12.10 -6.83
C GLU A 173 21.58 11.75 -6.36
N VAL A 174 20.58 12.53 -6.78
CA VAL A 174 19.16 12.23 -6.52
C VAL A 174 18.76 10.90 -7.13
N GLN A 175 19.17 10.62 -8.38
CA GLN A 175 18.92 9.31 -9.00
C GLN A 175 19.49 8.17 -8.15
N ALA A 176 20.71 8.31 -7.63
CA ALA A 176 21.36 7.29 -6.81
C ALA A 176 20.62 7.06 -5.48
N VAL A 177 20.19 8.13 -4.81
CA VAL A 177 19.38 8.03 -3.59
C VAL A 177 18.08 7.29 -3.86
N LEU A 178 17.32 7.69 -4.89
CA LEU A 178 16.04 7.06 -5.20
C LEU A 178 16.20 5.59 -5.64
N LYS A 179 17.23 5.26 -6.44
CA LYS A 179 17.55 3.87 -6.80
C LYS A 179 17.87 3.04 -5.57
N SER A 180 18.59 3.59 -4.59
CA SER A 180 18.87 2.90 -3.33
C SER A 180 17.60 2.59 -2.55
N PHE A 181 16.64 3.52 -2.49
CA PHE A 181 15.34 3.28 -1.84
C PHE A 181 14.54 2.21 -2.58
N LEU A 182 14.43 2.29 -3.91
CA LEU A 182 13.68 1.31 -4.70
C LEU A 182 14.27 -0.10 -4.58
N ALA A 183 15.60 -0.23 -4.61
CA ALA A 183 16.28 -1.51 -4.49
C ALA A 183 16.06 -2.19 -3.12
N LYS A 184 15.82 -1.42 -2.06
CA LYS A 184 15.52 -1.97 -0.71
C LYS A 184 14.12 -2.57 -0.61
N ILE A 185 13.18 -2.14 -1.45
CA ILE A 185 11.77 -2.55 -1.35
C ILE A 185 11.32 -3.45 -2.49
N TYR A 186 11.94 -3.35 -3.67
CA TYR A 186 11.54 -4.13 -4.83
C TYR A 186 11.68 -5.64 -4.57
N LYS A 187 10.57 -6.38 -4.74
CA LYS A 187 10.49 -7.82 -4.46
C LYS A 187 10.91 -8.21 -3.04
N ARG A 188 10.71 -7.33 -2.05
CA ARG A 188 10.91 -7.66 -0.64
C ARG A 188 10.02 -8.82 -0.23
N GLN A 189 10.52 -9.64 0.69
CA GLN A 189 9.78 -10.79 1.25
C GLN A 189 9.23 -10.52 2.66
N LYS A 190 9.59 -9.37 3.26
CA LYS A 190 9.16 -8.92 4.58
C LYS A 190 9.26 -7.40 4.69
#